data_AF-A0A1H1Q3N4-F1
#
_entry.id   AF-A0A1H1Q3N4-F1
#
_cell.length_a   1.000
_cell.length_b   1.000
_cell.length_c   1.000
_cell.angle_alpha   90.00
_cell.angle_beta   90.00
_cell.angle_gamma   90.00
#
_symmetry.space_group_name_H-M   'P 1'
#
loop_
_entity.id
_entity.type
_entity.pdbx_description
1 polymer ?
#
loop_
_entity_poly.entity_id
_entity_poly.type
_entity_poly.pdbx_seq_one_letter_code
_entity_poly.pdbx_strand_id
1 'polypeptide(L)'
;MPDPIPAPAPGRERWSRRTLLLGGLAVGASACSVSDPAVRGPAGAPAATARPSPTPSPLAPGLARDVAAETALAAGARAQRARTDADDARRRDLLGLVEQAHTARAAAITAPDPAEPTPSSTSTPAPGPRSGPGRAPGTERLVADERALAARYRAAAMAAGGPAALLWGSMAVASGAFATALAAAEPPRSAAVADRAPLTVPSDSAAVSALVGSLHAAVWGYQLALGKLPVTGARHDRARAGLRERRALQARLVDRLRRAGVEVPAAAPAYDPDPEVRDADDARLLLRRIETRLLPFCGLWLAAAARPADRAAALAALTATATTATAWGAPLQAWPGWSA
;
A
#
# COMPACT_ATOMS: atom_id res chain seq x y z
N MET A 1 67.00 -6.37 -15.36
CA MET A 1 66.07 -5.45 -14.69
C MET A 1 64.88 -5.26 -15.62
N PRO A 2 63.70 -5.79 -15.30
CA PRO A 2 62.51 -5.59 -16.12
C PRO A 2 61.87 -4.23 -15.82
N ASP A 3 61.41 -3.56 -16.88
CA ASP A 3 60.70 -2.28 -16.84
C ASP A 3 59.38 -2.35 -16.04
N PRO A 4 58.99 -1.28 -15.34
CA PRO A 4 57.71 -1.21 -14.65
C PRO A 4 56.55 -1.01 -15.63
N ILE A 5 55.53 -1.87 -15.50
CA ILE A 5 54.25 -1.79 -16.22
C ILE A 5 53.51 -0.52 -15.76
N PRO A 6 53.08 0.38 -16.67
CA PRO A 6 52.31 1.56 -16.28
C PRO A 6 50.86 1.21 -15.90
N ALA A 7 50.39 1.79 -14.80
CA ALA A 7 49.01 1.65 -14.32
C ALA A 7 48.01 2.42 -15.23
N PRO A 8 46.85 1.84 -15.57
CA PRO A 8 45.82 2.55 -16.32
C PRO A 8 45.08 3.57 -15.44
N ALA A 9 44.91 4.79 -15.97
CA ALA A 9 44.16 5.86 -15.34
C ALA A 9 42.64 5.57 -15.32
N PRO A 10 41.89 5.99 -14.28
CA PRO A 10 40.44 5.83 -14.25
C PRO A 10 39.75 6.84 -15.17
N GLY A 11 39.31 6.37 -16.34
CA GLY A 11 38.38 7.07 -17.21
C GLY A 11 37.02 7.23 -16.52
N ARG A 12 36.67 8.46 -16.15
CA ARG A 12 35.32 8.82 -15.67
C ARG A 12 34.39 8.97 -16.86
N GLU A 13 33.82 7.86 -17.33
CA GLU A 13 32.69 7.90 -18.26
C GLU A 13 31.41 8.26 -17.51
N ARG A 14 30.94 9.49 -17.71
CA ARG A 14 29.61 9.95 -17.30
C ARG A 14 28.59 9.39 -18.28
N TRP A 15 27.92 8.30 -17.92
CA TRP A 15 26.82 7.75 -18.72
C TRP A 15 25.59 8.67 -18.62
N SER A 16 25.33 9.32 -19.75
CA SER A 16 24.21 10.22 -20.00
C SER A 16 22.88 9.46 -19.93
N ARG A 17 21.94 10.02 -19.17
CA ARG A 17 20.54 9.58 -19.10
C ARG A 17 19.83 9.92 -20.39
N ARG A 18 19.90 9.05 -21.38
CA ARG A 18 18.91 8.94 -22.47
C ARG A 18 19.16 7.64 -23.21
N THR A 19 18.07 6.99 -23.60
CA THR A 19 17.98 5.82 -24.49
C THR A 19 18.13 4.47 -23.78
N LEU A 20 16.99 3.82 -23.51
CA LEU A 20 16.74 2.39 -23.75
C LEU A 20 15.22 2.15 -23.71
N LEU A 21 14.55 2.67 -24.73
CA LEU A 21 13.40 2.02 -25.35
C LEU A 21 13.99 1.22 -26.51
N LEU A 22 13.82 -0.11 -26.55
CA LEU A 22 13.56 -0.92 -27.76
C LEU A 22 13.67 -2.43 -27.50
N GLY A 23 12.68 -3.15 -28.02
CA GLY A 23 12.66 -4.60 -28.27
C GLY A 23 11.76 -5.38 -27.31
N GLY A 24 10.56 -5.85 -27.65
CA GLY A 24 9.86 -6.01 -28.93
C GLY A 24 9.20 -7.39 -28.95
N LEU A 25 7.90 -7.47 -29.27
CA LEU A 25 7.30 -8.61 -29.98
C LEU A 25 5.92 -8.22 -30.52
N ALA A 26 5.76 -8.45 -31.81
CA ALA A 26 4.65 -8.07 -32.66
C ALA A 26 3.56 -9.16 -32.67
N VAL A 27 2.28 -8.75 -32.65
CA VAL A 27 1.15 -9.57 -33.12
C VAL A 27 0.11 -8.68 -33.81
N GLY A 28 -0.04 -8.91 -35.12
CA GLY A 28 -1.24 -8.76 -35.97
C GLY A 28 -2.16 -7.55 -35.81
N ALA A 29 -2.01 -6.56 -36.70
CA ALA A 29 -3.06 -5.56 -36.96
C ALA A 29 -3.94 -6.01 -38.13
N SER A 30 -5.20 -6.33 -37.83
CA SER A 30 -6.27 -6.43 -38.82
C SER A 30 -6.70 -5.01 -39.22
N ALA A 31 -6.64 -4.71 -40.51
CA ALA A 31 -7.13 -3.46 -41.07
C ALA A 31 -8.67 -3.45 -41.08
N CYS A 32 -9.28 -2.50 -40.37
CA CYS A 32 -10.65 -2.07 -40.62
C CYS A 32 -10.63 -0.57 -40.94
N SER A 33 -10.93 -0.26 -42.19
CA SER A 33 -11.12 1.08 -42.73
C SER A 33 -12.19 1.86 -41.95
N VAL A 34 -11.82 3.04 -41.47
CA VAL A 34 -12.76 4.06 -41.01
C VAL A 34 -13.45 4.64 -42.25
N SER A 35 -14.69 4.24 -42.47
CA SER A 35 -15.64 5.00 -43.29
C SER A 35 -16.53 5.77 -42.32
N ASP A 36 -16.48 7.09 -42.40
CA ASP A 36 -17.32 8.01 -41.65
C ASP A 36 -18.52 8.40 -42.52
N PRO A 37 -19.73 7.84 -42.31
CA PRO A 37 -20.92 8.38 -42.92
C PRO A 37 -21.44 9.52 -42.04
N ALA A 38 -21.19 10.75 -42.47
CA ALA A 38 -21.87 11.92 -41.94
C ALA A 38 -23.39 11.79 -42.19
N VAL A 39 -24.12 11.25 -41.21
CA VAL A 39 -25.58 11.26 -41.18
C VAL A 39 -26.03 12.64 -40.69
N ARG A 40 -26.41 13.51 -41.63
CA ARG A 40 -27.22 14.71 -41.34
C ARG A 40 -28.63 14.26 -41.00
N GLY A 41 -28.93 14.15 -39.71
CA GLY A 41 -30.29 13.97 -39.22
C GLY A 41 -31.16 15.21 -39.48
N PRO A 42 -32.47 15.04 -39.72
CA PRO A 42 -33.39 16.16 -39.94
C PRO A 42 -33.55 17.01 -38.67
N ALA A 43 -33.69 18.32 -38.85
CA ALA A 43 -33.99 19.28 -37.80
C ALA A 43 -35.35 18.96 -37.16
N GLY A 44 -35.31 18.44 -35.93
CA GLY A 44 -36.51 18.10 -35.16
C GLY A 44 -36.28 17.02 -34.12
N ALA A 45 -35.30 17.19 -33.22
CA ALA A 45 -35.12 16.27 -32.10
C ALA A 45 -36.00 16.72 -30.91
N PRO A 46 -36.89 15.86 -30.39
CA PRO A 46 -37.62 16.12 -29.15
C PRO A 46 -36.65 16.16 -27.96
N ALA A 47 -37.01 16.95 -26.94
CA ALA A 47 -36.24 17.16 -25.72
C ALA A 47 -35.63 15.86 -25.17
N ALA A 48 -34.33 15.88 -24.91
CA ALA A 48 -33.62 14.78 -24.25
C ALA A 48 -34.29 14.46 -22.92
N THR A 49 -35.05 13.36 -22.89
CA THR A 49 -35.57 12.80 -21.66
C THR A 49 -34.38 12.41 -20.79
N ALA A 50 -34.27 13.05 -19.62
CA ALA A 50 -33.25 12.76 -18.64
C ALA A 50 -33.21 11.26 -18.39
N ARG A 51 -32.08 10.62 -18.72
CA ARG A 51 -31.85 9.21 -18.45
C ARG A 51 -32.04 9.01 -16.94
N PRO A 52 -32.96 8.16 -16.48
CA PRO A 52 -33.19 7.99 -15.05
C PRO A 52 -31.87 7.51 -14.43
N SER A 53 -31.35 8.30 -13.48
CA SER A 53 -30.25 7.86 -12.63
C SER A 53 -30.65 6.54 -11.99
N PRO A 54 -29.83 5.48 -12.07
CA PRO A 54 -30.17 4.21 -11.45
C PRO A 54 -30.43 4.44 -9.97
N THR A 55 -31.60 4.01 -9.49
CA THR A 55 -31.95 4.05 -8.07
C THR A 55 -30.87 3.26 -7.32
N PRO A 56 -30.19 3.86 -6.32
CA PRO A 56 -29.14 3.16 -5.59
C PRO A 56 -29.75 1.92 -4.92
N SER A 57 -29.22 0.75 -5.26
CA SER A 57 -29.59 -0.49 -4.58
C SER A 57 -29.27 -0.39 -3.09
N PRO A 58 -30.15 -0.87 -2.20
CA PRO A 58 -29.88 -0.86 -0.77
C PRO A 58 -28.61 -1.68 -0.48
N LEU A 59 -27.68 -1.09 0.27
CA LEU A 59 -26.47 -1.77 0.74
C LEU A 59 -26.86 -2.97 1.61
N ALA A 60 -26.12 -4.08 1.47
CA ALA A 60 -26.28 -5.21 2.39
C ALA A 60 -26.09 -4.73 3.86
N PRO A 61 -26.88 -5.23 4.83
CA PRO A 61 -26.87 -4.71 6.21
C PRO A 61 -25.48 -4.67 6.87
N GLY A 62 -24.59 -5.62 6.54
CA GLY A 62 -23.21 -5.64 7.02
C GLY A 62 -22.39 -4.44 6.53
N LEU A 63 -22.50 -4.10 5.24
CA LEU A 63 -21.79 -2.98 4.63
C LEU A 63 -22.26 -1.63 5.19
N ALA A 64 -23.57 -1.48 5.43
CA ALA A 64 -24.11 -0.26 6.04
C ALA A 64 -23.52 -0.01 7.44
N ARG A 65 -23.34 -1.08 8.25
CA ARG A 65 -22.68 -1.00 9.55
C ARG A 65 -21.20 -0.61 9.44
N ASP A 66 -20.48 -1.13 8.45
CA ASP A 66 -19.08 -0.79 8.24
C ASP A 66 -18.91 0.66 7.78
N VAL A 67 -19.73 1.14 6.85
CA VAL A 67 -19.75 2.54 6.41
C VAL A 67 -20.07 3.49 7.57
N ALA A 68 -21.05 3.14 8.41
CA ALA A 68 -21.41 3.94 9.58
C ALA A 68 -20.25 4.01 10.58
N ALA A 69 -19.51 2.92 10.79
CA ALA A 69 -18.35 2.90 11.69
C ALA A 69 -17.18 3.75 11.16
N GLU A 70 -16.88 3.66 9.86
CA GLU A 70 -15.89 4.51 9.19
C GLU A 70 -16.27 5.99 9.30
N THR A 71 -17.53 6.34 9.02
CA THR A 71 -18.02 7.72 9.13
C THR A 71 -17.94 8.25 10.57
N ALA A 72 -18.25 7.42 11.56
CA ALA A 72 -18.17 7.79 12.97
C ALA A 72 -16.73 8.07 13.43
N LEU A 73 -15.77 7.25 13.00
CA LEU A 73 -14.35 7.48 13.30
C LEU A 73 -13.80 8.72 12.61
N ALA A 74 -14.18 8.97 11.35
CA ALA A 74 -13.81 10.20 10.67
C ALA A 74 -14.30 11.45 11.43
N ALA A 75 -15.57 11.44 11.87
CA ALA A 75 -16.15 12.51 12.67
C ALA A 75 -15.46 12.66 14.04
N GLY A 76 -15.16 11.54 14.71
CA GLY A 76 -14.44 11.53 15.97
C GLY A 76 -13.02 12.10 15.87
N ALA A 77 -12.27 11.71 14.83
CA ALA A 77 -10.93 12.22 14.55
C ALA A 77 -10.96 13.73 14.25
N ARG A 78 -11.91 14.21 13.43
CA ARG A 78 -12.11 15.64 13.17
C ARG A 78 -12.38 16.42 14.46
N ALA A 79 -13.27 15.93 15.30
CA ALA A 79 -13.63 16.58 16.54
C ALA A 79 -12.45 16.61 17.54
N GLN A 80 -11.66 15.54 17.60
CA GLN A 80 -10.44 15.50 18.41
C GLN A 80 -9.37 16.45 17.86
N ARG A 81 -9.24 16.56 16.53
CA ARG A 81 -8.30 17.50 15.88
C ARG A 81 -8.61 18.95 16.24
N ALA A 82 -9.90 19.31 16.30
CA ALA A 82 -10.35 20.66 16.66
C ALA A 82 -10.04 21.02 18.13
N ARG A 83 -9.85 20.03 19.01
CA ARG A 83 -9.49 20.23 20.44
C ARG A 83 -8.01 20.07 20.71
N THR A 84 -7.26 19.50 19.77
CA THR A 84 -5.82 19.29 19.91
C THR A 84 -5.14 20.65 19.80
N ASP A 85 -4.23 20.91 20.72
CA ASP A 85 -3.50 22.16 20.80
C ASP A 85 -2.84 22.51 19.46
N ALA A 86 -2.81 23.81 19.13
CA ALA A 86 -2.26 24.28 17.87
C ALA A 86 -0.76 23.93 17.76
N ASP A 87 -0.07 23.89 18.89
CA ASP A 87 1.36 23.59 18.98
C ASP A 87 1.68 22.09 18.81
N ASP A 88 0.70 21.19 18.95
CA ASP A 88 0.86 19.75 18.70
C ASP A 88 0.56 19.39 17.23
N ALA A 89 1.36 19.96 16.32
CA ALA A 89 1.20 19.82 14.88
C ALA A 89 1.22 18.34 14.43
N ARG A 90 2.10 17.50 15.01
CA ARG A 90 2.18 16.08 14.63
C ARG A 90 0.91 15.31 14.98
N ARG A 91 0.32 15.55 16.16
CA ARG A 91 -0.93 14.89 16.53
C ARG A 91 -2.10 15.39 15.68
N ARG A 92 -2.13 16.69 15.35
CA ARG A 92 -3.12 17.23 14.41
C ARG A 92 -3.01 16.61 13.02
N ASP A 93 -1.80 16.43 12.51
CA ASP A 93 -1.55 15.78 11.22
C ASP A 93 -1.98 14.31 11.24
N LEU A 94 -1.70 13.58 12.32
CA LEU A 94 -2.20 12.22 12.50
C LEU A 94 -3.74 12.17 12.48
N LEU A 95 -4.41 13.03 13.25
CA LEU A 95 -5.88 13.07 13.27
C LEU A 95 -6.47 13.48 11.92
N GLY A 96 -5.79 14.36 11.18
CA GLY A 96 -6.15 14.71 9.81
C GLY A 96 -6.03 13.53 8.85
N LEU A 97 -4.94 12.75 8.95
CA LEU A 97 -4.79 11.51 8.18
C LEU A 97 -5.88 10.49 8.53
N VAL A 98 -6.14 10.26 9.82
CA VAL A 98 -7.18 9.31 10.28
C VAL A 98 -8.55 9.72 9.73
N GLU A 99 -8.91 11.00 9.82
CA GLU A 99 -10.15 11.55 9.26
C GLU A 99 -10.27 11.28 7.75
N GLN A 100 -9.24 11.62 6.97
CA GLN A 100 -9.24 11.46 5.52
C GLN A 100 -9.28 9.98 5.12
N ALA A 101 -8.51 9.13 5.81
CA ALA A 101 -8.44 7.71 5.54
C ALA A 101 -9.79 7.01 5.77
N HIS A 102 -10.47 7.30 6.88
CA HIS A 102 -11.79 6.73 7.16
C HIS A 102 -12.86 7.25 6.18
N THR A 103 -12.77 8.51 5.76
CA THR A 103 -13.66 9.05 4.72
C THR A 103 -13.46 8.30 3.38
N ALA A 104 -12.22 8.10 2.96
CA ALA A 104 -11.89 7.34 1.76
C ALA A 104 -12.32 5.87 1.85
N ARG A 105 -12.22 5.26 3.04
CA ARG A 105 -12.67 3.89 3.29
C ARG A 105 -14.17 3.72 3.23
N ALA A 106 -14.93 4.64 3.82
CA ALA A 106 -16.39 4.64 3.69
C ALA A 106 -16.81 4.64 2.21
N ALA A 107 -16.19 5.48 1.38
CA ALA A 107 -16.44 5.50 -0.05
C ALA A 107 -16.05 4.18 -0.75
N ALA A 108 -14.89 3.61 -0.39
CA ALA A 108 -14.43 2.33 -0.94
C ALA A 108 -15.37 1.15 -0.62
N ILE A 109 -15.97 1.11 0.57
CA ILE A 109 -16.92 0.04 0.96
C ILE A 109 -18.20 0.10 0.10
N THR A 110 -18.61 1.29 -0.30
CA THR A 110 -19.80 1.49 -1.15
C THR A 110 -19.53 1.31 -2.65
N ALA A 111 -18.27 1.17 -3.05
CA ALA A 111 -17.92 0.98 -4.45
C ALA A 111 -18.44 -0.37 -4.97
N PRO A 112 -19.01 -0.42 -6.20
CA PRO A 112 -19.47 -1.69 -6.79
C PRO A 112 -18.33 -2.70 -6.97
N ASP A 113 -17.14 -2.22 -7.32
CA ASP A 113 -15.94 -3.05 -7.46
C ASP A 113 -14.85 -2.63 -6.46
N PRO A 114 -14.41 -3.52 -5.55
CA PRO A 114 -13.32 -3.24 -4.63
C PRO A 114 -11.97 -2.95 -5.33
N ALA A 115 -11.77 -3.36 -6.58
CA ALA A 115 -10.57 -3.10 -7.37
C ALA A 115 -10.54 -1.71 -8.02
N GLU A 116 -11.68 -1.01 -8.09
CA GLU A 116 -11.75 0.32 -8.69
C GLU A 116 -11.07 1.37 -7.80
N PRO A 117 -10.43 2.38 -8.41
CA PRO A 117 -9.86 3.49 -7.69
C PRO A 117 -10.96 4.22 -6.93
N THR A 118 -10.73 4.53 -5.66
CA THR A 118 -11.58 5.47 -4.94
C THR A 118 -11.21 6.87 -5.43
N PRO A 119 -12.12 7.67 -6.00
CA PRO A 119 -11.79 9.04 -6.35
C PRO A 119 -11.43 9.80 -5.07
N SER A 120 -10.24 10.40 -5.03
CA SER A 120 -9.93 11.48 -4.08
C SER A 120 -11.07 12.48 -4.13
N SER A 121 -11.85 12.56 -3.05
CA SER A 121 -13.05 13.36 -2.99
C SER A 121 -12.69 14.84 -3.17
N THR A 122 -12.73 15.34 -4.41
CA THR A 122 -12.86 16.77 -4.73
C THR A 122 -14.30 17.24 -4.58
N SER A 123 -15.24 16.33 -4.30
CA SER A 123 -16.58 16.67 -3.86
C SER A 123 -16.51 17.34 -2.48
N THR A 124 -16.76 18.64 -2.48
CA THR A 124 -17.05 19.45 -1.30
C THR A 124 -17.89 18.63 -0.32
N PRO A 125 -17.45 18.44 0.94
CA PRO A 125 -18.20 17.63 1.89
C PRO A 125 -19.61 18.20 2.00
N ALA A 126 -20.61 17.40 1.62
CA ALA A 126 -21.99 17.74 1.88
C ALA A 126 -22.11 18.01 3.39
N PRO A 127 -22.73 19.12 3.81
CA PRO A 127 -22.84 19.44 5.23
C PRO A 127 -23.58 18.30 5.92
N GLY A 128 -22.83 17.50 6.66
CA GLY A 128 -23.39 16.42 7.46
C GLY A 128 -24.36 16.99 8.49
N PRO A 129 -25.31 16.18 8.97
CA PRO A 129 -26.20 16.59 10.04
C PRO A 129 -25.34 17.10 11.20
N ARG A 130 -25.57 18.36 11.62
CA ARG A 130 -24.95 18.95 12.80
C ARG A 130 -25.30 18.02 13.97
N SER A 131 -24.38 17.14 14.33
CA SER A 131 -24.47 16.42 15.59
C SER A 131 -24.55 17.50 16.66
N GLY A 132 -25.55 17.40 17.55
CA GLY A 132 -25.67 18.30 18.69
C GLY A 132 -24.40 18.30 19.55
N PRO A 133 -24.35 19.07 20.63
CA PRO A 133 -23.17 19.21 21.50
C PRO A 133 -22.85 17.95 22.32
N GLY A 134 -22.89 16.76 21.70
CA GLY A 134 -22.37 15.54 22.26
C GLY A 134 -20.87 15.67 22.51
N ARG A 135 -20.44 15.25 23.68
CA ARG A 135 -19.03 15.22 24.06
C ARG A 135 -18.27 14.33 23.07
N ALA A 136 -17.47 14.95 22.19
CA ALA A 136 -16.64 14.18 21.26
C ALA A 136 -15.76 13.16 22.00
N PRO A 137 -15.55 11.97 21.42
CA PRO A 137 -14.82 10.88 22.06
C PRO A 137 -13.39 11.29 22.39
N GLY A 138 -12.89 10.85 23.54
CA GLY A 138 -11.48 11.02 23.89
C GLY A 138 -10.57 10.13 23.03
N THR A 139 -9.25 10.38 23.08
CA THR A 139 -8.26 9.62 22.28
C THR A 139 -8.29 8.13 22.62
N GLU A 140 -8.48 7.76 23.88
CA GLU A 140 -8.60 6.35 24.31
C GLU A 140 -9.76 5.63 23.62
N ARG A 141 -10.88 6.33 23.42
CA ARG A 141 -12.03 5.77 22.73
C ARG A 141 -11.72 5.55 21.24
N LEU A 142 -11.08 6.52 20.58
CA LEU A 142 -10.63 6.36 19.19
C LEU A 142 -9.68 5.17 19.04
N VAL A 143 -8.72 5.01 19.97
CA VAL A 143 -7.79 3.85 19.98
C VAL A 143 -8.55 2.53 20.11
N ALA A 144 -9.54 2.46 21.01
CA ALA A 144 -10.34 1.24 21.20
C ALA A 144 -11.18 0.91 19.96
N ASP A 145 -11.80 1.93 19.35
CA ASP A 145 -12.63 1.77 18.15
C ASP A 145 -11.77 1.32 16.93
N GLU A 146 -10.56 1.89 16.76
CA GLU A 146 -9.61 1.47 15.72
C GLU A 146 -9.14 0.01 15.89
N ARG A 147 -8.88 -0.44 17.12
CA ARG A 147 -8.54 -1.84 17.40
C ARG A 147 -9.70 -2.78 17.07
N ALA A 148 -10.93 -2.39 17.42
CA ALA A 148 -12.12 -3.16 17.12
C ALA A 148 -12.36 -3.29 15.61
N LEU A 149 -12.17 -2.20 14.85
CA LEU A 149 -12.21 -2.23 13.39
C LEU A 149 -11.11 -3.09 12.79
N ALA A 150 -9.87 -2.95 13.27
CA ALA A 150 -8.75 -3.76 12.79
C ALA A 150 -9.04 -5.27 12.94
N ALA A 151 -9.63 -5.69 14.06
CA ALA A 151 -10.03 -7.08 14.28
C ALA A 151 -11.17 -7.50 13.33
N ARG A 152 -12.18 -6.65 13.14
CA ARG A 152 -13.31 -6.92 12.25
C ARG A 152 -12.87 -7.04 10.79
N TYR A 153 -12.06 -6.11 10.30
CA TYR A 153 -11.53 -6.14 8.94
C TYR A 153 -10.57 -7.29 8.71
N ARG A 154 -9.80 -7.70 9.72
CA ARG A 154 -9.03 -8.94 9.64
C ARG A 154 -9.93 -10.15 9.39
N ALA A 155 -11.03 -10.28 10.13
CA ALA A 155 -11.99 -11.37 9.92
C ALA A 155 -12.62 -11.31 8.51
N ALA A 156 -13.02 -10.12 8.05
CA ALA A 156 -13.56 -9.93 6.71
C ALA A 156 -12.55 -10.28 5.60
N ALA A 157 -11.28 -9.90 5.75
CA ALA A 157 -10.21 -10.25 4.83
C ALA A 157 -9.99 -11.75 4.73
N MET A 158 -10.15 -12.48 5.84
CA MET A 158 -10.02 -13.94 5.86
C MET A 158 -11.19 -14.65 5.17
N ALA A 159 -12.40 -14.10 5.29
CA ALA A 159 -13.60 -14.62 4.66
C ALA A 159 -13.69 -14.29 3.16
N ALA A 160 -13.06 -13.19 2.73
CA ALA A 160 -13.03 -12.76 1.34
C ALA A 160 -11.90 -13.43 0.53
N GLY A 161 -11.98 -13.29 -0.81
CA GLY A 161 -10.90 -13.58 -1.75
C GLY A 161 -10.76 -12.43 -2.75
N GLY A 162 -9.75 -12.49 -3.63
CA GLY A 162 -9.58 -11.50 -4.69
C GLY A 162 -9.34 -10.07 -4.16
N PRO A 163 -9.77 -9.03 -4.90
CA PRO A 163 -9.57 -7.65 -4.49
C PRO A 163 -10.23 -7.30 -3.14
N ALA A 164 -11.35 -7.95 -2.79
CA ALA A 164 -12.02 -7.75 -1.50
C ALA A 164 -11.13 -8.18 -0.31
N ALA A 165 -10.37 -9.26 -0.44
CA ALA A 165 -9.43 -9.68 0.60
C ALA A 165 -8.34 -8.63 0.85
N LEU A 166 -7.84 -7.99 -0.23
CA LEU A 166 -6.88 -6.89 -0.11
C LEU A 166 -7.51 -5.63 0.47
N LEU A 167 -8.72 -5.25 0.04
CA LEU A 167 -9.43 -4.10 0.60
C LEU A 167 -9.53 -4.21 2.13
N TRP A 168 -10.12 -5.30 2.61
CA TRP A 168 -10.29 -5.53 4.05
C TRP A 168 -8.97 -5.71 4.78
N GLY A 169 -7.99 -6.41 4.17
CA GLY A 169 -6.67 -6.61 4.77
C GLY A 169 -5.91 -5.30 4.95
N SER A 170 -5.94 -4.44 3.93
CA SER A 170 -5.36 -3.10 3.96
C SER A 170 -5.98 -2.25 5.06
N MET A 171 -7.32 -2.24 5.16
CA MET A 171 -8.04 -1.51 6.22
C MET A 171 -7.68 -2.05 7.61
N ALA A 172 -7.57 -3.38 7.77
CA ALA A 172 -7.18 -4.00 9.03
C ALA A 172 -5.78 -3.57 9.48
N VAL A 173 -4.80 -3.58 8.56
CA VAL A 173 -3.41 -3.18 8.84
C VAL A 173 -3.35 -1.71 9.20
N ALA A 174 -4.03 -0.85 8.44
CA ALA A 174 -4.00 0.59 8.66
C ALA A 174 -4.70 1.00 9.96
N SER A 175 -5.88 0.47 10.28
CA SER A 175 -6.54 0.72 11.57
C SER A 175 -5.71 0.23 12.76
N GLY A 176 -5.03 -0.92 12.62
CA GLY A 176 -4.07 -1.37 13.63
C GLY A 176 -2.90 -0.39 13.83
N ALA A 177 -2.37 0.16 12.73
CA ALA A 177 -1.30 1.15 12.77
C ALA A 177 -1.77 2.49 13.36
N PHE A 178 -2.98 2.95 13.01
CA PHE A 178 -3.59 4.16 13.58
C PHE A 178 -3.84 4.03 15.07
N ALA A 179 -4.36 2.89 15.55
CA ALA A 179 -4.52 2.66 16.99
C ALA A 179 -3.19 2.76 17.75
N THR A 180 -2.12 2.19 17.21
CA THR A 180 -0.78 2.28 17.81
C THR A 180 -0.26 3.72 17.80
N ALA A 181 -0.44 4.44 16.70
CA ALA A 181 0.01 5.82 16.54
C ALA A 181 -0.74 6.80 17.44
N LEU A 182 -2.06 6.64 17.58
CA LEU A 182 -2.91 7.47 18.45
C LEU A 182 -2.58 7.26 19.93
N ALA A 183 -2.15 6.05 20.30
CA ALA A 183 -1.72 5.72 21.66
C ALA A 183 -0.27 6.14 21.96
N ALA A 184 0.51 6.53 20.95
CA ALA A 184 1.91 6.92 21.14
C ALA A 184 2.04 8.34 21.71
N ALA A 185 3.03 8.53 22.58
CA ALA A 185 3.41 9.86 23.07
C ALA A 185 3.89 10.74 21.91
N GLU A 186 4.76 10.19 21.06
CA GLU A 186 5.23 10.80 19.82
C GLU A 186 4.71 10.02 18.61
N PRO A 187 3.70 10.54 17.89
CA PRO A 187 3.16 9.84 16.73
C PRO A 187 4.17 9.84 15.57
N PRO A 188 4.18 8.77 14.75
CA PRO A 188 4.97 8.71 13.53
C PRO A 188 4.49 9.76 12.52
N ARG A 189 5.29 9.96 11.46
CA ARG A 189 4.91 10.88 10.38
C ARG A 189 3.66 10.37 9.65
N SER A 190 2.82 11.30 9.22
CA SER A 190 1.65 11.06 8.38
C SER A 190 1.97 11.39 6.92
N ALA A 191 1.44 10.61 5.98
CA ALA A 191 1.42 10.98 4.56
C ALA A 191 0.03 11.49 4.18
N ALA A 192 -0.09 12.18 3.04
CA ALA A 192 -1.39 12.41 2.44
C ALA A 192 -2.04 11.07 2.05
N VAL A 193 -3.36 11.01 2.10
CA VAL A 193 -4.11 9.85 1.58
C VAL A 193 -3.95 9.82 0.06
N ALA A 194 -3.23 8.83 -0.45
CA ALA A 194 -3.15 8.57 -1.88
C ALA A 194 -4.35 7.76 -2.36
N ASP A 195 -4.73 7.95 -3.62
CA ASP A 195 -5.72 7.11 -4.28
C ASP A 195 -5.21 5.68 -4.42
N ARG A 196 -6.14 4.72 -4.38
CA ARG A 196 -5.83 3.32 -4.68
C ARG A 196 -5.68 3.21 -6.19
N ALA A 197 -4.54 2.73 -6.68
CA ALA A 197 -4.42 2.38 -8.08
C ALA A 197 -5.33 1.17 -8.42
N PRO A 198 -5.85 1.07 -9.66
CA PRO A 198 -6.60 -0.09 -10.11
C PRO A 198 -5.83 -1.39 -9.89
N LEU A 199 -6.52 -2.42 -9.38
CA LEU A 199 -5.88 -3.70 -9.06
C LEU A 199 -6.19 -4.76 -10.13
N THR A 200 -5.15 -5.22 -10.82
CA THR A 200 -5.21 -6.48 -11.57
C THR A 200 -4.68 -7.60 -10.68
N VAL A 201 -5.54 -8.55 -10.31
CA VAL A 201 -5.15 -9.68 -9.45
C VAL A 201 -4.47 -10.76 -10.30
N PRO A 202 -3.17 -11.01 -10.11
CA PRO A 202 -2.48 -12.11 -10.81
C PRO A 202 -2.90 -13.46 -10.21
N SER A 203 -2.44 -14.56 -10.82
CA SER A 203 -2.57 -15.88 -10.18
C SER A 203 -1.79 -15.93 -8.86
N ASP A 204 -2.18 -16.84 -7.95
CA ASP A 204 -1.48 -17.05 -6.67
C ASP A 204 0.02 -17.31 -6.86
N SER A 205 0.39 -18.16 -7.83
CA SER A 205 1.79 -18.44 -8.15
C SER A 205 2.53 -17.22 -8.70
N ALA A 206 1.91 -16.44 -9.58
CA ALA A 206 2.52 -15.22 -10.11
C ALA A 206 2.71 -14.16 -9.03
N ALA A 207 1.75 -13.98 -8.11
CA ALA A 207 1.88 -13.08 -6.96
C ALA A 207 3.04 -13.49 -6.05
N VAL A 208 3.12 -14.78 -5.71
CA VAL A 208 4.20 -15.33 -4.86
C VAL A 208 5.55 -15.21 -5.55
N SER A 209 5.66 -15.50 -6.84
CA SER A 209 6.89 -15.33 -7.60
C SER A 209 7.36 -13.87 -7.61
N ALA A 210 6.46 -12.92 -7.85
CA ALA A 210 6.79 -11.49 -7.80
C ALA A 210 7.28 -11.06 -6.40
N LEU A 211 6.66 -11.58 -5.34
CA LEU A 211 7.08 -11.34 -3.96
C LEU A 211 8.46 -11.97 -3.66
N VAL A 212 8.73 -13.20 -4.12
CA VAL A 212 10.05 -13.85 -3.96
C VAL A 212 11.14 -13.06 -4.66
N GLY A 213 10.91 -12.60 -5.88
CA GLY A 213 11.84 -11.73 -6.61
C GLY A 213 12.16 -10.45 -5.83
N SER A 214 11.14 -9.80 -5.30
CA SER A 214 11.29 -8.59 -4.47
C SER A 214 11.99 -8.87 -3.13
N LEU A 215 11.77 -10.06 -2.54
CA LEU A 215 12.45 -10.47 -1.32
C LEU A 215 13.94 -10.74 -1.54
N HIS A 216 14.38 -11.20 -2.72
CA HIS A 216 15.81 -11.30 -3.02
C HIS A 216 16.48 -9.92 -2.96
N ALA A 217 15.88 -8.92 -3.61
CA ALA A 217 16.36 -7.53 -3.56
C ALA A 217 16.33 -6.98 -2.13
N ALA A 218 15.28 -7.27 -1.35
CA ALA A 218 15.17 -6.85 0.04
C ALA A 218 16.27 -7.48 0.92
N VAL A 219 16.48 -8.80 0.83
CA VAL A 219 17.54 -9.51 1.57
C VAL A 219 18.91 -8.91 1.27
N TRP A 220 19.20 -8.67 -0.02
CA TRP A 220 20.44 -8.02 -0.44
C TRP A 220 20.58 -6.61 0.15
N GLY A 221 19.53 -5.79 0.07
CA GLY A 221 19.54 -4.42 0.59
C GLY A 221 19.69 -4.35 2.12
N TYR A 222 19.13 -5.32 2.85
CA TYR A 222 19.35 -5.45 4.29
C TYR A 222 20.79 -5.79 4.63
N GLN A 223 21.44 -6.66 3.85
CA GLN A 223 22.87 -6.99 4.05
C GLN A 223 23.74 -5.76 3.78
N LEU A 224 23.45 -5.00 2.72
CA LEU A 224 24.14 -3.75 2.42
C LEU A 224 23.98 -2.74 3.57
N ALA A 225 22.74 -2.54 4.04
CA ALA A 225 22.44 -1.63 5.14
C ALA A 225 23.15 -2.02 6.44
N LEU A 226 23.19 -3.31 6.78
CA LEU A 226 23.91 -3.82 7.96
C LEU A 226 25.40 -3.47 7.93
N GLY A 227 26.03 -3.50 6.75
CA GLY A 227 27.44 -3.11 6.59
C GLY A 227 27.72 -1.62 6.85
N LYS A 228 26.69 -0.79 6.99
CA LYS A 228 26.78 0.66 7.20
C LYS A 228 26.22 1.11 8.55
N LEU A 229 25.51 0.24 9.27
CA LEU A 229 24.95 0.54 10.58
C LEU A 229 25.97 0.24 11.69
N PRO A 230 26.03 1.05 12.77
CA PRO A 230 26.88 0.76 13.92
C PRO A 230 26.50 -0.56 14.60
N VAL A 231 27.48 -1.47 14.76
CA VAL A 231 27.26 -2.87 15.19
C VAL A 231 26.54 -3.00 16.54
N THR A 232 26.81 -2.09 17.48
CA THR A 232 26.26 -2.12 18.85
C THR A 232 24.97 -1.31 19.03
N GLY A 233 24.37 -0.82 17.94
CA GLY A 233 23.18 0.03 18.00
C GLY A 233 21.86 -0.74 17.84
N ALA A 234 20.80 -0.26 18.50
CA ALA A 234 19.44 -0.80 18.36
C ALA A 234 18.94 -0.85 16.89
N ARG A 235 19.43 0.06 16.03
CA ARG A 235 19.15 0.04 14.58
C ARG A 235 19.77 -1.19 13.91
N HIS A 236 21.00 -1.54 14.26
CA HIS A 236 21.67 -2.72 13.71
C HIS A 236 20.94 -4.01 14.15
N ASP A 237 20.55 -4.12 15.42
CA ASP A 237 19.76 -5.26 15.91
C ASP A 237 18.40 -5.37 15.21
N ARG A 238 17.70 -4.25 15.02
CA ARG A 238 16.46 -4.19 14.23
C ARG A 238 16.68 -4.64 12.80
N ALA A 239 17.74 -4.18 12.14
CA ALA A 239 18.08 -4.59 10.77
C ALA A 239 18.40 -6.10 10.70
N ARG A 240 19.12 -6.64 11.69
CA ARG A 240 19.42 -8.07 11.77
C ARG A 240 18.15 -8.91 11.98
N ALA A 241 17.22 -8.44 12.81
CA ALA A 241 15.92 -9.09 12.98
C ALA A 241 15.09 -9.06 11.68
N GLY A 242 14.99 -7.89 11.03
CA GLY A 242 14.32 -7.75 9.74
C GLY A 242 14.90 -8.66 8.66
N LEU A 243 16.23 -8.74 8.55
CA LEU A 243 16.90 -9.66 7.61
C LEU A 243 16.50 -11.12 7.85
N ARG A 244 16.49 -11.58 9.11
CA ARG A 244 16.08 -12.95 9.45
C ARG A 244 14.63 -13.22 9.06
N GLU A 245 13.73 -12.30 9.37
CA GLU A 245 12.31 -12.42 9.02
C GLU A 245 12.10 -12.50 7.50
N ARG A 246 12.85 -11.71 6.72
CA ARG A 246 12.72 -11.63 5.25
C ARG A 246 13.27 -12.89 4.60
N ARG A 247 14.41 -13.41 5.09
CA ARG A 247 14.93 -14.73 4.68
C ARG A 247 13.97 -15.86 5.02
N ALA A 248 13.38 -15.85 6.21
CA ALA A 248 12.43 -16.89 6.61
C ALA A 248 11.16 -16.85 5.75
N LEU A 249 10.63 -15.67 5.44
CA LEU A 249 9.51 -15.51 4.52
C LEU A 249 9.87 -16.00 3.12
N GLN A 250 11.02 -15.56 2.59
CA GLN A 250 11.52 -15.97 1.29
C GLN A 250 11.65 -17.50 1.18
N ALA A 251 12.32 -18.15 2.13
CA ALA A 251 12.50 -19.61 2.12
C ALA A 251 11.15 -20.35 2.08
N ARG A 252 10.19 -19.93 2.91
CA ARG A 252 8.84 -20.53 2.91
C ARG A 252 8.13 -20.40 1.56
N LEU A 253 8.25 -19.25 0.92
CA LEU A 253 7.63 -18.98 -0.39
C LEU A 253 8.33 -19.71 -1.54
N VAL A 254 9.66 -19.80 -1.50
CA VAL A 254 10.44 -20.62 -2.44
C VAL A 254 10.03 -22.09 -2.36
N ASP A 255 9.95 -22.65 -1.15
CA ASP A 255 9.54 -24.04 -0.96
C ASP A 255 8.09 -24.28 -1.41
N ARG A 256 7.22 -23.29 -1.23
CA ARG A 256 5.85 -23.33 -1.77
C ARG A 256 5.85 -23.42 -3.30
N LEU A 257 6.59 -22.56 -3.98
CA LEU A 257 6.67 -22.56 -5.45
C LEU A 257 7.21 -23.90 -5.97
N ARG A 258 8.27 -24.43 -5.34
CA ARG A 258 8.85 -25.75 -5.66
C ARG A 258 7.82 -26.87 -5.54
N ARG A 259 7.08 -26.93 -4.43
CA ARG A 259 6.01 -27.93 -4.23
C ARG A 259 4.88 -27.81 -5.25
N ALA A 260 4.65 -26.62 -5.77
CA ALA A 260 3.66 -26.37 -6.82
C ALA A 260 4.19 -26.63 -8.24
N GLY A 261 5.45 -27.05 -8.40
CA GLY A 261 6.08 -27.24 -9.72
C GLY A 261 6.28 -25.94 -10.49
N VAL A 262 6.28 -24.79 -9.81
CA VAL A 262 6.47 -23.47 -10.43
C VAL A 262 7.95 -23.10 -10.37
N GLU A 263 8.48 -22.59 -11.47
CA GLU A 263 9.86 -22.07 -11.54
C GLU A 263 10.05 -20.95 -10.51
N VAL A 264 11.09 -21.08 -9.69
CA VAL A 264 11.42 -20.09 -8.66
C VAL A 264 12.26 -18.98 -9.28
N PRO A 265 11.88 -17.70 -9.14
CA PRO A 265 12.70 -16.60 -9.60
C PRO A 265 14.10 -16.65 -9.01
N ALA A 266 15.10 -16.67 -9.90
CA ALA A 266 16.50 -16.62 -9.51
C ALA A 266 16.85 -15.26 -8.90
N ALA A 267 17.75 -15.26 -7.92
CA ALA A 267 18.32 -14.01 -7.43
C ALA A 267 19.25 -13.42 -8.49
N ALA A 268 19.15 -12.10 -8.73
CA ALA A 268 20.17 -11.40 -9.50
C ALA A 268 21.51 -11.40 -8.72
N PRO A 269 22.66 -11.38 -9.42
CA PRO A 269 23.98 -11.36 -8.77
C PRO A 269 24.21 -10.06 -7.98
N ALA A 270 23.59 -8.97 -8.39
CA ALA A 270 23.62 -7.67 -7.72
C ALA A 270 22.31 -6.91 -7.98
N TYR A 271 22.01 -5.96 -7.10
CA TYR A 271 20.90 -5.02 -7.24
C TYR A 271 21.44 -3.60 -7.13
N ASP A 272 20.79 -2.65 -7.80
CA ASP A 272 21.13 -1.23 -7.68
C ASP A 272 20.30 -0.58 -6.55
N PRO A 273 20.91 -0.19 -5.42
CA PRO A 273 20.19 0.41 -4.31
C PRO A 273 19.82 1.85 -4.64
N ASP A 274 18.57 2.21 -4.35
CA ASP A 274 18.11 3.60 -4.41
C ASP A 274 17.46 3.98 -3.06
N PRO A 275 18.09 4.81 -2.22
CA PRO A 275 19.34 5.54 -2.47
C PRO A 275 20.58 4.65 -2.42
N GLU A 276 21.67 5.14 -3.01
CA GLU A 276 23.01 4.60 -2.77
C GLU A 276 23.35 4.68 -1.28
N VAL A 277 24.00 3.64 -0.72
CA VAL A 277 24.24 3.56 0.72
C VAL A 277 25.68 3.92 1.08
N ARG A 278 25.89 5.16 1.53
CA ARG A 278 27.23 5.65 1.90
C ARG A 278 27.45 5.62 3.40
N ASP A 279 26.40 5.89 4.17
CA ASP A 279 26.42 5.95 5.63
C ASP A 279 25.21 5.28 6.30
N ALA A 280 25.10 5.44 7.62
CA ALA A 280 24.04 4.85 8.44
C ALA A 280 22.65 5.48 8.20
N ASP A 281 22.59 6.74 7.79
CA ASP A 281 21.33 7.41 7.49
C ASP A 281 20.80 7.02 6.11
N ASP A 282 21.69 6.87 5.13
CA ASP A 282 21.35 6.25 3.84
C ASP A 282 20.86 4.81 4.04
N ALA A 283 21.50 4.04 4.92
CA ALA A 283 21.09 2.66 5.23
C ALA A 283 19.67 2.62 5.81
N ARG A 284 19.37 3.53 6.75
CA ARG A 284 18.02 3.69 7.31
C ARG A 284 17.00 4.06 6.22
N LEU A 285 17.36 4.97 5.33
CA LEU A 285 16.52 5.42 4.21
C LEU A 285 16.26 4.27 3.21
N LEU A 286 17.28 3.48 2.90
CA LEU A 286 17.16 2.28 2.07
C LEU A 286 16.18 1.28 2.70
N LEU A 287 16.35 0.93 3.98
CA LEU A 287 15.47 -0.03 4.67
C LEU A 287 14.02 0.45 4.72
N ARG A 288 13.81 1.73 5.00
CA ARG A 288 12.49 2.37 4.89
C ARG A 288 11.87 2.14 3.51
N ARG A 289 12.63 2.35 2.44
CA ARG A 289 12.12 2.26 1.07
C ARG A 289 11.88 0.83 0.64
N ILE A 290 12.77 -0.11 1.01
CA ILE A 290 12.61 -1.54 0.75
C ILE A 290 11.29 -2.02 1.36
N GLU A 291 11.06 -1.78 2.64
CA GLU A 291 9.85 -2.23 3.32
C GLU A 291 8.59 -1.56 2.74
N THR A 292 8.65 -0.26 2.43
CA THR A 292 7.56 0.44 1.75
C THR A 292 7.24 -0.18 0.39
N ARG A 293 8.27 -0.53 -0.40
CA ARG A 293 8.13 -1.12 -1.73
C ARG A 293 7.70 -2.58 -1.71
N LEU A 294 7.89 -3.29 -0.60
CA LEU A 294 7.38 -4.66 -0.43
C LEU A 294 5.86 -4.70 -0.21
N LEU A 295 5.25 -3.60 0.28
CA LEU A 295 3.84 -3.59 0.63
C LEU A 295 2.93 -4.01 -0.53
N PRO A 296 3.03 -3.46 -1.75
CA PRO A 296 2.17 -3.88 -2.86
C PRO A 296 2.30 -5.35 -3.21
N PHE A 297 3.50 -5.95 -3.08
CA PHE A 297 3.69 -7.38 -3.34
C PHE A 297 3.04 -8.26 -2.28
N CYS A 298 3.11 -7.87 -1.00
CA CYS A 298 2.36 -8.53 0.07
C CYS A 298 0.85 -8.39 -0.14
N GLY A 299 0.39 -7.23 -0.60
CA GLY A 299 -1.02 -6.99 -0.92
C GLY A 299 -1.53 -7.83 -2.10
N LEU A 300 -0.76 -7.92 -3.19
CA LEU A 300 -1.07 -8.77 -4.33
C LEU A 300 -1.12 -10.25 -3.95
N TRP A 301 -0.22 -10.72 -3.10
CA TRP A 301 -0.29 -12.09 -2.57
C TRP A 301 -1.56 -12.31 -1.75
N LEU A 302 -1.97 -11.34 -0.92
CA LEU A 302 -3.23 -11.42 -0.17
C LEU A 302 -4.45 -11.48 -1.10
N ALA A 303 -4.47 -10.68 -2.16
CA ALA A 303 -5.55 -10.69 -3.15
C ALA A 303 -5.62 -12.01 -3.91
N ALA A 304 -4.48 -12.57 -4.31
CA ALA A 304 -4.39 -13.76 -5.14
C ALA A 304 -4.55 -15.08 -4.35
N ALA A 305 -4.38 -15.06 -3.02
CA ALA A 305 -4.38 -16.25 -2.19
C ALA A 305 -5.74 -16.97 -2.16
N ALA A 306 -5.80 -18.14 -2.80
CA ALA A 306 -7.01 -18.96 -2.89
C ALA A 306 -7.35 -19.67 -1.56
N ARG A 307 -6.35 -20.18 -0.83
CA ARG A 307 -6.56 -20.95 0.40
C ARG A 307 -6.59 -20.04 1.64
N PRO A 308 -7.46 -20.30 2.63
CA PRO A 308 -7.51 -19.50 3.87
C PRO A 308 -6.17 -19.41 4.62
N ALA A 309 -5.43 -20.52 4.72
CA ALA A 309 -4.11 -20.52 5.38
C ALA A 309 -3.10 -19.58 4.68
N ASP A 310 -3.20 -19.46 3.35
CA ASP A 310 -2.31 -18.59 2.57
C ASP A 310 -2.71 -17.13 2.72
N ARG A 311 -4.00 -16.82 2.74
CA ARG A 311 -4.49 -15.47 3.06
C ARG A 311 -4.04 -15.02 4.44
N ALA A 312 -4.08 -15.90 5.44
CA ALA A 312 -3.62 -15.59 6.79
C ALA A 312 -2.12 -15.26 6.80
N ALA A 313 -1.31 -16.06 6.09
CA ALA A 313 0.12 -15.83 5.95
C ALA A 313 0.43 -14.53 5.20
N ALA A 314 -0.31 -14.23 4.12
CA ALA A 314 -0.16 -13.00 3.34
C ALA A 314 -0.53 -11.76 4.16
N LEU A 315 -1.63 -11.81 4.92
CA LEU A 315 -2.04 -10.71 5.79
C LEU A 315 -1.04 -10.48 6.92
N ALA A 316 -0.48 -11.56 7.50
CA ALA A 316 0.58 -11.46 8.49
C ALA A 316 1.85 -10.81 7.89
N ALA A 317 2.24 -11.20 6.68
CA ALA A 317 3.37 -10.60 5.97
C ALA A 317 3.14 -9.11 5.68
N LEU A 318 1.95 -8.73 5.21
CA LEU A 318 1.57 -7.33 4.98
C LEU A 318 1.65 -6.51 6.28
N THR A 319 1.09 -7.03 7.38
CA THR A 319 1.11 -6.40 8.70
C THR A 319 2.54 -6.18 9.21
N ALA A 320 3.37 -7.23 9.13
CA ALA A 320 4.77 -7.17 9.58
C ALA A 320 5.59 -6.18 8.75
N THR A 321 5.40 -6.20 7.42
CA THR A 321 6.06 -5.27 6.48
C THR A 321 5.69 -3.82 6.78
N ALA A 322 4.39 -3.52 6.97
CA ALA A 322 3.93 -2.16 7.27
C ALA A 322 4.44 -1.64 8.62
N THR A 323 4.45 -2.51 9.63
CA THR A 323 5.00 -2.20 10.96
C THR A 323 6.50 -1.90 10.85
N THR A 324 7.23 -2.71 10.09
CA THR A 324 8.68 -2.54 9.91
C THR A 324 9.00 -1.28 9.12
N ALA A 325 8.23 -0.97 8.05
CA ALA A 325 8.37 0.28 7.30
C ALA A 325 8.22 1.49 8.23
N THR A 326 7.18 1.51 9.07
CA THR A 326 6.93 2.59 10.04
C THR A 326 8.07 2.68 11.07
N ALA A 327 8.59 1.55 11.55
CA ALA A 327 9.73 1.51 12.48
C ALA A 327 11.04 2.03 11.86
N TRP A 328 11.15 2.07 10.53
CA TRP A 328 12.22 2.74 9.78
C TRP A 328 11.92 4.20 9.42
N GLY A 329 10.75 4.72 9.83
CA GLY A 329 10.31 6.09 9.62
C GLY A 329 9.57 6.30 8.31
N ALA A 330 8.97 5.26 7.73
CA ALA A 330 7.96 5.44 6.70
C ALA A 330 6.73 6.12 7.31
N PRO A 331 6.05 7.00 6.56
CA PRO A 331 4.80 7.57 7.03
C PRO A 331 3.72 6.49 7.11
N LEU A 332 2.73 6.70 7.98
CA LEU A 332 1.52 5.89 8.01
C LEU A 332 0.77 6.01 6.68
N GLN A 333 0.16 4.91 6.25
CA GLN A 333 -0.57 4.81 4.98
C GLN A 333 -2.04 4.48 5.24
N ALA A 334 -2.94 5.08 4.46
CA ALA A 334 -4.35 4.75 4.50
C ALA A 334 -4.65 3.38 3.86
N TRP A 335 -3.83 2.99 2.87
CA TRP A 335 -4.02 1.82 2.02
C TRP A 335 -2.79 0.88 1.92
N PRO A 336 -2.23 0.34 3.03
CA PRO A 336 -1.11 -0.59 2.96
C PRO A 336 -1.41 -1.79 2.06
N GLY A 337 -0.54 -2.03 1.09
CA GLY A 337 -0.66 -3.16 0.16
C GLY A 337 -1.27 -2.80 -1.20
N TRP A 338 -1.79 -1.59 -1.35
CA TRP A 338 -2.13 -1.03 -2.65
C TRP A 338 -0.89 -0.37 -3.26
N SER A 339 -0.74 -0.45 -4.59
CA SER A 339 0.21 0.41 -5.29
C SER A 339 -0.30 1.85 -5.26
N ALA A 340 0.60 2.77 -4.90
CA ALA A 340 0.38 4.21 -4.98
C ALA A 340 0.91 4.76 -6.30
#